data_AF-A0A242NEY1-F1
#
_entry.id   AF-A0A242NEY1-F1
#
_cell.length_a   1.000
_cell.length_b   1.000
_cell.length_c   1.000
_cell.angle_alpha   90.00
_cell.angle_beta   90.00
_cell.angle_gamma   90.00
#
_symmetry.space_group_name_H-M   'P 1'
#
loop_
_entity.id
_entity.type
_entity.pdbx_description
1 polymer ?
#
loop_
_entity_poly.entity_id
_entity_poly.type
_entity_poly.pdbx_seq_one_letter_code
_entity_poly.pdbx_strand_id
1 'polypeptide(L)'
;MSVTAELRELFEIDLYNYLKANLVCASNIKCLKKEISIKKTKDNEASGHIGFRFLNNARGYNLYTAAYSPELITFFYEVNPPYSSKLPEGIVYAMNTSMEGSFKSFAPNFGGTVDLPRNEEERKKACEWIYAKVRDIYLPRAINLIELKPETVKDIILFPNYYAYPFLTILYLIKKHNMSLSDKDMELVFSKRKRILGNKSFDKQLLERYLSK
;
A
#
# COMPACT_ATOMS: atom_id res chain seq x y z
N MET A 1 -27.50 -22.67 0.62
CA MET A 1 -26.62 -21.51 0.88
C MET A 1 -27.49 -20.26 0.96
N SER A 2 -27.13 -19.23 1.75
CA SER A 2 -27.90 -17.99 1.75
C SER A 2 -27.69 -17.24 0.43
N VAL A 3 -28.70 -16.49 -0.04
CA VAL A 3 -28.62 -15.69 -1.29
C VAL A 3 -27.37 -14.80 -1.30
N THR A 4 -26.97 -14.25 -0.15
CA THR A 4 -25.75 -13.45 -0.01
C THR A 4 -24.46 -14.25 -0.24
N ALA A 5 -24.40 -15.52 0.17
CA ALA A 5 -23.22 -16.36 -0.02
C ALA A 5 -23.02 -16.72 -1.50
N GLU A 6 -24.11 -17.01 -2.20
CA GLU A 6 -24.09 -17.30 -3.64
C GLU A 6 -23.69 -16.07 -4.46
N LEU A 7 -24.27 -14.90 -4.17
CA LEU A 7 -23.90 -13.64 -4.82
C LEU A 7 -22.42 -13.30 -4.62
N ARG A 8 -21.89 -13.54 -3.41
CA ARG A 8 -20.46 -13.34 -3.13
C ARG A 8 -19.57 -14.27 -3.93
N GLU A 9 -19.91 -15.55 -3.99
CA GLU A 9 -19.12 -16.53 -4.74
C GLU A 9 -19.06 -16.19 -6.22
N LEU A 10 -20.21 -15.86 -6.83
CA LEU A 10 -20.28 -15.41 -8.22
C LEU A 10 -19.42 -14.16 -8.45
N PHE A 11 -19.54 -13.16 -7.58
CA PHE A 11 -18.74 -11.95 -7.71
C PHE A 11 -17.23 -12.18 -7.52
N GLU A 12 -16.83 -12.99 -6.54
CA GLU A 12 -15.41 -13.31 -6.30
C GLU A 12 -14.79 -14.07 -7.50
N ILE A 13 -15.57 -14.94 -8.17
CA ILE A 13 -15.16 -15.62 -9.41
C ILE A 13 -15.01 -14.61 -10.54
N ASP A 14 -16.01 -13.77 -10.78
CA ASP A 14 -16.00 -12.76 -11.84
C ASP A 14 -14.84 -11.78 -11.67
N LEU A 15 -14.63 -11.29 -10.44
CA LEU A 15 -13.52 -10.38 -10.11
C LEU A 15 -12.16 -11.04 -10.37
N TYR A 16 -11.96 -12.28 -9.93
CA TYR A 16 -10.72 -13.01 -10.19
C TYR A 16 -10.45 -13.17 -11.68
N ASN A 17 -11.46 -13.60 -12.45
CA ASN A 17 -11.33 -13.78 -13.91
C ASN A 17 -11.04 -12.45 -14.60
N TYR A 18 -11.73 -11.38 -14.20
CA TYR A 18 -11.54 -10.05 -14.75
C TYR A 18 -10.13 -9.52 -14.48
N LEU A 19 -9.66 -9.60 -13.24
CA LEU A 19 -8.30 -9.18 -12.87
C LEU A 19 -7.25 -10.01 -13.62
N LYS A 20 -7.41 -11.33 -13.68
CA LYS A 20 -6.47 -12.21 -14.37
C LYS A 20 -6.38 -11.91 -15.88
N ALA A 21 -7.49 -11.54 -16.52
CA ALA A 21 -7.52 -11.23 -17.95
C ALA A 21 -6.98 -9.83 -18.28
N ASN A 22 -7.20 -8.84 -17.41
CA ASN A 22 -6.94 -7.43 -17.71
C ASN A 22 -5.69 -6.85 -17.03
N LEU A 23 -5.20 -7.46 -15.96
CA LEU A 23 -4.02 -6.99 -15.25
C LEU A 23 -2.78 -7.56 -15.95
N VAL A 24 -2.19 -6.79 -16.86
CA VAL A 24 -0.88 -7.13 -17.45
C VAL A 24 0.17 -7.02 -16.34
N CYS A 25 0.56 -8.18 -15.83
CA CYS A 25 1.43 -8.31 -14.68
C CYS A 25 2.87 -8.56 -15.10
N ALA A 26 3.82 -7.96 -14.38
CA ALA A 26 5.19 -8.47 -14.37
C ALA A 26 5.18 -9.95 -13.91
N SER A 27 6.18 -10.73 -14.30
CA SER A 27 6.23 -12.19 -14.07
C SER A 27 6.12 -12.61 -12.59
N ASN A 28 6.45 -11.69 -11.67
CA ASN A 28 6.36 -11.87 -10.23
C ASN A 28 4.98 -11.50 -9.63
N ILE A 29 4.07 -10.93 -10.40
CA ILE A 29 2.72 -10.57 -9.95
C ILE A 29 1.73 -11.62 -10.43
N LYS A 30 0.94 -12.17 -9.50
CA LYS A 30 -0.03 -13.24 -9.77
C LYS A 30 -1.39 -12.93 -9.16
N CYS A 31 -2.43 -12.94 -9.99
CA CYS A 31 -3.82 -12.94 -9.51
C CYS A 31 -4.17 -14.31 -8.89
N LEU A 32 -4.68 -14.28 -7.68
CA LEU A 32 -5.27 -15.40 -6.93
C LEU A 32 -6.75 -15.08 -6.69
N LYS A 33 -7.53 -16.08 -6.26
CA LYS A 33 -9.00 -15.94 -6.11
C LYS A 33 -9.44 -14.74 -5.25
N LYS A 34 -8.67 -14.36 -4.23
CA LYS A 34 -9.02 -13.31 -3.26
C LYS A 34 -8.01 -12.18 -3.17
N GLU A 35 -6.91 -12.27 -3.92
CA GLU A 35 -5.82 -11.32 -3.82
C GLU A 35 -4.95 -11.29 -5.08
N ILE A 36 -4.18 -10.24 -5.23
CA ILE A 36 -3.04 -10.14 -6.13
C ILE A 36 -1.79 -10.32 -5.29
N SER A 37 -0.99 -11.33 -5.58
CA SER A 37 0.26 -11.64 -4.89
C SER A 37 1.43 -11.06 -5.69
N ILE A 38 2.34 -10.35 -5.02
CA ILE A 38 3.59 -9.83 -5.57
C ILE A 38 4.72 -10.65 -4.94
N LYS A 39 5.30 -11.56 -5.72
CA LYS A 39 6.29 -12.53 -5.24
C LYS A 39 7.69 -11.94 -5.25
N LYS A 40 8.52 -12.52 -4.38
CA LYS A 40 9.97 -12.37 -4.42
C LYS A 40 10.51 -12.84 -5.77
N THR A 41 11.60 -12.21 -6.19
CA THR A 41 12.37 -12.59 -7.38
C THR A 41 13.80 -12.95 -6.96
N LYS A 42 14.62 -13.40 -7.91
CA LYS A 42 16.05 -13.65 -7.64
C LYS A 42 16.80 -12.38 -7.22
N ASP A 43 16.39 -11.23 -7.76
CA ASP A 43 17.08 -9.95 -7.58
C ASP A 43 16.40 -9.04 -6.54
N ASN A 44 15.23 -9.46 -6.01
CA ASN A 44 14.48 -8.70 -5.03
C ASN A 44 13.70 -9.64 -4.09
N GLU A 45 14.12 -9.70 -2.83
CA GLU A 45 13.50 -10.51 -1.78
C GLU A 45 12.25 -9.86 -1.15
N ALA A 46 11.89 -8.64 -1.56
CA ALA A 46 10.66 -8.00 -1.16
C ALA A 46 9.45 -8.70 -1.80
N SER A 47 8.33 -8.64 -1.08
CA SER A 47 7.07 -9.24 -1.51
C SER A 47 5.89 -8.46 -0.96
N GLY A 48 4.71 -8.66 -1.54
CA GLY A 48 3.49 -8.07 -1.00
C GLY A 48 2.24 -8.71 -1.55
N HIS A 49 1.10 -8.14 -1.16
CA HIS A 49 -0.20 -8.56 -1.67
C HIS A 49 -1.21 -7.42 -1.64
N ILE A 50 -2.26 -7.57 -2.44
CA ILE A 50 -3.46 -6.73 -2.44
C ILE A 50 -4.65 -7.68 -2.35
N GLY A 51 -5.34 -7.70 -1.22
CA GLY A 51 -6.49 -8.58 -0.99
C GLY A 51 -7.81 -7.83 -0.99
N PHE A 52 -8.88 -8.57 -1.30
CA PHE A 52 -10.25 -8.08 -1.26
C PHE A 52 -11.00 -8.79 -0.14
N ARG A 53 -11.60 -8.03 0.76
CA ARG A 53 -12.32 -8.60 1.92
C ARG A 53 -13.75 -8.09 1.95
N PHE A 54 -14.68 -9.03 2.01
CA PHE A 54 -16.09 -8.73 2.26
C PHE A 54 -16.32 -8.39 3.73
N LEU A 55 -17.03 -7.28 3.97
CA LEU A 55 -17.43 -6.82 5.28
C LEU A 55 -18.94 -7.04 5.45
N ASN A 56 -19.34 -7.98 6.32
CA ASN A 56 -20.74 -8.33 6.53
C ASN A 56 -21.60 -7.12 6.93
N ASN A 57 -21.09 -6.25 7.81
CA ASN A 57 -21.84 -5.10 8.33
C ASN A 57 -22.07 -4.03 7.26
N ALA A 58 -21.12 -3.85 6.34
CA ALA A 58 -21.22 -2.90 5.23
C ALA A 58 -21.88 -3.52 3.99
N ARG A 59 -22.05 -4.85 3.96
CA ARG A 59 -22.49 -5.61 2.78
C ARG A 59 -21.70 -5.27 1.52
N GLY A 60 -20.39 -5.05 1.67
CA GLY A 60 -19.51 -4.61 0.60
C GLY A 60 -18.07 -5.03 0.83
N TYR A 61 -17.23 -4.79 -0.18
CA TYR A 61 -15.83 -5.14 -0.21
C TYR A 61 -14.95 -3.94 0.12
N ASN A 62 -13.91 -4.19 0.91
CA ASN A 62 -12.77 -3.30 1.03
C ASN A 62 -11.53 -3.95 0.40
N LEU A 63 -10.51 -3.12 0.18
CA LEU A 63 -9.20 -3.57 -0.26
C LEU A 63 -8.21 -3.39 0.90
N TYR A 64 -7.29 -4.32 1.04
CA TYR A 64 -6.13 -4.19 1.90
C TYR A 64 -4.87 -4.54 1.13
N THR A 65 -3.75 -3.97 1.53
CA THR A 65 -2.45 -4.28 0.97
C THR A 65 -1.41 -4.32 2.08
N ALA A 66 -0.41 -5.18 1.90
CA ALA A 66 0.77 -5.20 2.74
C ALA A 66 2.00 -5.54 1.89
N ALA A 67 3.15 -5.04 2.33
CA ALA A 67 4.44 -5.35 1.75
C ALA A 67 5.50 -5.61 2.82
N TYR A 68 6.46 -6.44 2.44
CA TYR A 68 7.59 -6.92 3.20
C TYR A 68 8.84 -6.60 2.39
N SER A 69 9.85 -6.00 3.03
CA SER A 69 11.13 -5.70 2.38
C SER A 69 12.25 -6.03 3.36
N PRO A 70 12.94 -7.17 3.18
CA PRO A 70 14.08 -7.54 4.03
C PRO A 70 15.13 -6.44 4.07
N GLU A 71 15.39 -5.78 2.94
CA GLU A 71 16.36 -4.69 2.83
C GLU A 71 16.00 -3.49 3.73
N LEU A 72 14.74 -3.05 3.75
CA LEU A 72 14.28 -1.99 4.66
C LEU A 72 14.29 -2.46 6.12
N ILE A 73 13.88 -3.70 6.38
CA ILE A 73 13.86 -4.27 7.74
C ILE A 73 15.27 -4.26 8.33
N THR A 74 16.26 -4.75 7.57
CA THR A 74 17.68 -4.71 7.96
C THR A 74 18.13 -3.27 8.24
N PHE A 75 17.80 -2.32 7.35
CA PHE A 75 18.12 -0.91 7.59
C PHE A 75 17.51 -0.35 8.88
N PHE A 76 16.26 -0.70 9.19
CA PHE A 76 15.62 -0.25 10.44
C PHE A 76 16.29 -0.83 11.68
N TYR A 77 16.72 -2.10 11.63
CA TYR A 77 17.50 -2.71 12.72
C TYR A 77 18.89 -2.06 12.87
N GLU A 78 19.57 -1.75 11.77
CA GLU A 78 20.88 -1.07 11.81
C GLU A 78 20.79 0.35 12.37
N VAL A 79 19.74 1.09 12.02
CA VAL A 79 19.49 2.43 12.56
C VAL A 79 19.08 2.37 14.04
N ASN A 80 18.35 1.34 14.44
CA ASN A 80 17.85 1.11 15.80
C ASN A 80 17.20 2.36 16.42
N PRO A 81 16.08 2.87 15.85
CA PRO A 81 15.47 4.12 16.30
C PRO A 81 14.93 4.03 17.73
N PRO A 82 14.94 5.13 18.51
CA PRO A 82 14.42 5.17 19.88
C PRO A 82 12.89 5.27 19.95
N TYR A 83 12.19 4.78 18.93
CA TYR A 83 10.73 4.82 18.80
C TYR A 83 10.24 3.58 18.06
N SER A 84 9.03 3.14 18.39
CA SER A 84 8.44 1.93 17.81
C SER A 84 7.92 2.14 16.39
N SER A 85 7.90 1.05 15.63
CA SER A 85 7.21 0.96 14.34
C SER A 85 5.73 1.32 14.49
N LYS A 86 5.15 1.93 13.45
CA LYS A 86 3.70 2.13 13.33
C LYS A 86 2.93 0.86 12.93
N LEU A 87 3.65 -0.15 12.42
CA LEU A 87 3.09 -1.40 11.92
C LEU A 87 3.65 -2.60 12.71
N PRO A 88 2.96 -3.76 12.69
CA PRO A 88 3.49 -4.99 13.25
C PRO A 88 4.87 -5.37 12.69
N GLU A 89 5.62 -6.13 13.47
CA GLU A 89 6.96 -6.59 13.09
C GLU A 89 6.98 -7.32 11.74
N GLY A 90 8.03 -7.07 10.95
CA GLY A 90 8.21 -7.65 9.62
C GLY A 90 7.40 -6.98 8.49
N ILE A 91 6.41 -6.14 8.80
CA ILE A 91 5.62 -5.43 7.78
C ILE A 91 6.18 -4.02 7.59
N VAL A 92 6.59 -3.66 6.37
CA VAL A 92 7.12 -2.32 6.07
C VAL A 92 6.05 -1.35 5.56
N TYR A 93 4.99 -1.90 4.97
CA TYR A 93 3.82 -1.16 4.52
C TYR A 93 2.56 -1.97 4.69
N ALA A 94 1.50 -1.32 5.17
CA ALA A 94 0.17 -1.88 5.22
C ALA A 94 -0.88 -0.78 5.20
N MET A 95 -1.94 -1.01 4.44
CA MET A 95 -3.15 -0.18 4.52
C MET A 95 -4.39 -1.00 4.17
N ASN A 96 -5.53 -0.49 4.59
CA ASN A 96 -6.81 -0.88 4.03
C ASN A 96 -7.62 0.37 3.70
N THR A 97 -8.56 0.25 2.78
CA THR A 97 -9.32 1.40 2.27
C THR A 97 -10.23 2.03 3.32
N SER A 98 -10.53 1.32 4.41
CA SER A 98 -11.23 1.90 5.56
C SER A 98 -10.37 2.93 6.30
N MET A 99 -9.03 2.87 6.19
CA MET A 99 -8.08 3.86 6.73
C MET A 99 -7.93 5.11 5.86
N GLU A 100 -8.52 5.16 4.66
CA GLU A 100 -8.49 6.37 3.85
C GLU A 100 -9.21 7.51 4.59
N GLY A 101 -8.76 8.76 4.40
CA GLY A 101 -9.32 9.91 5.12
C GLY A 101 -10.68 10.35 4.56
N SER A 102 -10.83 11.67 4.41
CA SER A 102 -12.04 12.31 3.89
C SER A 102 -12.40 11.91 2.45
N PHE A 103 -11.45 11.38 1.68
CA PHE A 103 -11.69 10.89 0.32
C PHE A 103 -11.39 9.38 0.23
N LYS A 104 -12.45 8.58 0.07
CA LYS A 104 -12.39 7.12 -0.08
C LYS A 104 -12.20 6.77 -1.56
N SER A 105 -10.97 6.61 -2.00
CA SER A 105 -10.65 6.43 -3.43
C SER A 105 -11.15 5.10 -3.99
N PHE A 106 -11.25 4.08 -3.13
CA PHE A 106 -11.73 2.74 -3.52
C PHE A 106 -13.24 2.65 -3.66
N ALA A 107 -13.98 3.37 -2.82
CA ALA A 107 -15.42 3.26 -2.77
C ALA A 107 -16.06 4.15 -3.83
N PRO A 108 -17.03 3.65 -4.63
CA PRO A 108 -17.80 4.49 -5.52
C PRO A 108 -18.83 5.36 -4.76
N ASN A 109 -19.04 5.10 -3.47
CA ASN A 109 -20.04 5.74 -2.63
C ASN A 109 -19.45 6.18 -1.27
N PHE A 110 -20.22 6.95 -0.51
CA PHE A 110 -19.84 7.43 0.83
C PHE A 110 -19.69 6.31 1.88
N GLY A 111 -20.17 5.09 1.59
CA GLY A 111 -20.11 3.93 2.50
C GLY A 111 -18.70 3.35 2.68
N GLY A 112 -17.73 3.75 1.87
CA GLY A 112 -16.33 3.35 2.04
C GLY A 112 -16.02 1.92 1.58
N THR A 113 -16.96 1.27 0.89
CA THR A 113 -16.82 -0.06 0.28
C THR A 113 -17.35 -0.08 -1.15
N VAL A 114 -16.98 -1.12 -1.91
CA VAL A 114 -17.69 -1.50 -3.14
C VAL A 114 -18.82 -2.44 -2.75
N ASP A 115 -20.08 -2.05 -2.97
CA ASP A 115 -21.24 -2.84 -2.54
C ASP A 115 -21.24 -4.23 -3.21
N LEU A 116 -21.83 -5.23 -2.53
CA LEU A 116 -22.05 -6.55 -3.14
C LEU A 116 -23.01 -6.43 -4.33
N PRO A 117 -22.56 -6.70 -5.57
CA PRO A 117 -23.43 -6.63 -6.74
C PRO A 117 -24.50 -7.72 -6.71
N ARG A 118 -25.70 -7.39 -7.20
CA ARG A 118 -26.90 -8.23 -7.14
C ARG A 118 -27.22 -8.94 -8.45
N ASN A 119 -26.64 -8.48 -9.56
CA ASN A 119 -26.86 -9.00 -10.90
C ASN A 119 -25.57 -8.90 -11.75
N GLU A 120 -25.62 -9.44 -12.97
CA GLU A 120 -24.47 -9.49 -13.87
C GLU A 120 -23.94 -8.11 -14.28
N GLU A 121 -24.83 -7.16 -14.56
CA GLU A 121 -24.44 -5.81 -14.94
C GLU A 121 -23.70 -5.09 -13.80
N GLU A 122 -24.23 -5.20 -12.57
CA GLU A 122 -23.57 -4.68 -11.37
C GLU A 122 -22.22 -5.37 -11.12
N ARG A 123 -22.12 -6.69 -11.32
CA ARG A 123 -20.84 -7.42 -11.19
C ARG A 123 -19.81 -6.90 -12.17
N LYS A 124 -20.18 -6.71 -13.44
CA LYS A 124 -19.28 -6.17 -14.47
C LYS A 124 -18.77 -4.77 -14.09
N LYS A 125 -19.66 -3.86 -13.71
CA LYS A 125 -19.30 -2.49 -13.27
C LYS A 125 -18.39 -2.51 -12.04
N ALA A 126 -18.67 -3.36 -11.06
CA ALA A 126 -17.83 -3.50 -9.87
C ALA A 126 -16.43 -4.05 -10.21
N CYS A 127 -16.33 -5.03 -11.12
CA CYS A 127 -15.05 -5.56 -11.58
C CYS A 127 -14.22 -4.49 -12.31
N GLU A 128 -14.83 -3.75 -13.24
CA GLU A 128 -14.19 -2.64 -13.96
C GLU A 128 -13.68 -1.56 -13.00
N TRP A 129 -14.52 -1.18 -12.03
CA TRP A 129 -14.16 -0.19 -11.01
C TRP A 129 -12.98 -0.65 -10.15
N ILE A 130 -13.07 -1.85 -9.57
CA ILE A 130 -12.00 -2.40 -8.73
C ILE A 130 -10.70 -2.52 -9.52
N TYR A 131 -10.76 -3.01 -10.77
CA TYR A 131 -9.61 -3.08 -11.65
C TYR A 131 -8.95 -1.71 -11.84
N ALA A 132 -9.71 -0.67 -12.18
CA ALA A 132 -9.18 0.67 -12.36
C ALA A 132 -8.49 1.19 -11.09
N LYS A 133 -9.12 1.00 -9.92
CA LYS A 133 -8.52 1.43 -8.64
C LYS A 133 -7.25 0.66 -8.29
N VAL A 134 -7.23 -0.64 -8.53
CA VAL A 134 -6.04 -1.47 -8.34
C VAL A 134 -4.91 -0.99 -9.25
N ARG A 135 -5.18 -0.86 -10.55
CA ARG A 135 -4.20 -0.46 -11.58
C ARG A 135 -3.64 0.95 -11.32
N ASP A 136 -4.50 1.90 -10.99
CA ASP A 136 -4.13 3.32 -10.98
C ASP A 136 -3.62 3.80 -9.62
N ILE A 137 -3.93 3.09 -8.53
CA ILE A 137 -3.66 3.56 -7.17
C ILE A 137 -2.91 2.52 -6.35
N TYR A 138 -3.53 1.36 -6.09
CA TYR A 138 -3.05 0.47 -5.03
C TYR A 138 -1.86 -0.40 -5.47
N LEU A 139 -1.87 -0.90 -6.70
CA LEU A 139 -0.75 -1.68 -7.24
C LEU A 139 0.50 -0.82 -7.42
N PRO A 140 0.45 0.38 -8.03
CA PRO A 140 1.61 1.26 -8.12
C PRO A 140 2.25 1.55 -6.76
N ARG A 141 1.48 1.85 -5.72
CA ARG A 141 2.03 2.12 -4.37
C ARG A 141 2.77 0.92 -3.79
N ALA A 142 2.19 -0.28 -3.91
CA ALA A 142 2.83 -1.50 -3.42
C ALA A 142 4.13 -1.79 -4.20
N ILE A 143 4.09 -1.66 -5.53
CA ILE A 143 5.24 -1.89 -6.40
C ILE A 143 6.35 -0.85 -6.18
N ASN A 144 6.00 0.43 -6.03
CA ASN A 144 6.95 1.49 -5.74
C ASN A 144 7.77 1.16 -4.49
N LEU A 145 7.13 0.71 -3.41
CA LEU A 145 7.86 0.34 -2.21
C LEU A 145 8.65 -0.97 -2.36
N ILE A 146 8.06 -2.00 -2.98
CA ILE A 146 8.72 -3.29 -3.19
C ILE A 146 9.99 -3.13 -4.04
N GLU A 147 9.94 -2.29 -5.06
CA GLU A 147 11.07 -1.96 -5.94
C GLU A 147 11.90 -0.78 -5.41
N LEU A 148 11.54 -0.26 -4.23
CA LEU A 148 12.20 0.86 -3.54
C LEU A 148 12.41 2.08 -4.45
N LYS A 149 11.40 2.42 -5.24
CA LYS A 149 11.45 3.54 -6.18
C LYS A 149 11.36 4.91 -5.47
N PRO A 150 11.98 5.97 -6.01
CA PRO A 150 11.88 7.34 -5.49
C PRO A 150 10.44 7.83 -5.28
N GLU A 151 9.49 7.41 -6.12
CA GLU A 151 8.07 7.75 -6.06
C GLU A 151 7.43 7.40 -4.70
N THR A 152 7.97 6.39 -4.02
CA THR A 152 7.56 6.00 -2.66
C THR A 152 7.65 7.16 -1.67
N VAL A 153 8.59 8.11 -1.85
CA VAL A 153 8.69 9.30 -0.99
C VAL A 153 7.40 10.12 -1.03
N LYS A 154 6.83 10.32 -2.23
CA LYS A 154 5.57 11.05 -2.40
C LYS A 154 4.41 10.29 -1.74
N ASP A 155 4.38 8.96 -1.91
CA ASP A 155 3.37 8.11 -1.28
C ASP A 155 3.45 8.20 0.26
N ILE A 156 4.66 8.21 0.84
CA ILE A 156 4.87 8.37 2.29
C ILE A 156 4.43 9.76 2.76
N ILE A 157 4.75 10.83 2.04
CA ILE A 157 4.34 12.20 2.42
C ILE A 157 2.81 12.34 2.42
N LEU A 158 2.13 11.67 1.49
CA LEU A 158 0.67 11.65 1.42
C LEU A 158 0.05 10.76 2.50
N PHE A 159 0.62 9.58 2.73
CA PHE A 159 0.04 8.54 3.60
C PHE A 159 1.03 7.93 4.61
N PRO A 160 1.59 8.74 5.53
CA PRO A 160 2.67 8.31 6.41
C PRO A 160 2.25 7.30 7.48
N ASN A 161 0.96 7.02 7.64
CA ASN A 161 0.49 6.00 8.57
C ASN A 161 0.43 4.61 7.93
N TYR A 162 0.73 4.48 6.64
CA TYR A 162 0.76 3.20 5.94
C TYR A 162 2.12 2.53 5.99
N TYR A 163 3.13 3.15 6.61
CA TYR A 163 4.52 2.69 6.63
C TYR A 163 5.02 2.49 8.06
N ALA A 164 5.85 1.48 8.28
CA ALA A 164 6.40 1.13 9.60
C ALA A 164 7.21 2.26 10.21
N TYR A 165 8.19 2.77 9.46
CA TYR A 165 9.05 3.88 9.83
C TYR A 165 9.11 4.88 8.66
N PRO A 166 8.13 5.80 8.57
CA PRO A 166 7.95 6.66 7.39
C PRO A 166 9.19 7.49 7.08
N PHE A 167 9.74 8.17 8.10
CA PHE A 167 10.94 8.98 7.95
C PHE A 167 12.16 8.14 7.55
N LEU A 168 12.39 7.00 8.21
CA LEU A 168 13.53 6.13 7.89
C LEU A 168 13.44 5.55 6.49
N THR A 169 12.22 5.27 6.00
CA THR A 169 12.02 4.79 4.62
C THR A 169 12.36 5.90 3.62
N ILE A 170 11.98 7.16 3.88
CA ILE A 170 12.38 8.32 3.06
C ILE A 170 13.91 8.47 3.07
N LEU A 171 14.53 8.43 4.25
CA LEU A 171 15.99 8.56 4.39
C LEU A 171 16.74 7.46 3.62
N TYR A 172 16.24 6.24 3.70
CA TYR A 172 16.80 5.11 2.97
C TYR A 172 16.74 5.32 1.45
N LEU A 173 15.59 5.77 0.93
CA LEU A 173 15.41 6.05 -0.50
C LEU A 173 16.30 7.20 -0.99
N ILE A 174 16.46 8.26 -0.19
CA ILE A 174 17.40 9.36 -0.44
C ILE A 174 18.81 8.81 -0.65
N LYS A 175 19.28 7.95 0.26
CA LYS A 175 20.60 7.34 0.18
C LYS A 175 20.74 6.38 -1.01
N LYS A 176 19.75 5.51 -1.23
CA LYS A 176 19.80 4.49 -2.29
C LYS A 176 19.88 5.11 -3.69
N HIS A 177 19.17 6.21 -3.90
CA HIS A 177 19.08 6.87 -5.21
C HIS A 177 19.97 8.11 -5.33
N ASN A 178 20.77 8.44 -4.31
CA ASN A 178 21.57 9.66 -4.25
C ASN A 178 20.76 10.91 -4.62
N MET A 179 19.54 11.01 -4.09
CA MET A 179 18.58 12.08 -4.43
C MET A 179 18.43 13.09 -3.30
N SER A 180 18.19 14.35 -3.64
CA SER A 180 17.76 15.38 -2.69
C SER A 180 16.24 15.55 -2.73
N LEU A 181 15.65 15.95 -1.59
CA LEU A 181 14.26 16.39 -1.56
C LEU A 181 14.15 17.86 -1.96
N SER A 182 13.02 18.24 -2.56
CA SER A 182 12.70 19.66 -2.76
C SER A 182 12.44 20.34 -1.42
N ASP A 183 12.61 21.66 -1.34
CA ASP A 183 12.30 22.44 -0.12
C ASP A 183 10.87 22.21 0.36
N LYS A 184 9.93 22.08 -0.58
CA LYS A 184 8.52 21.78 -0.30
C LYS A 184 8.34 20.39 0.30
N ASP A 185 9.00 19.37 -0.26
CA ASP A 185 8.92 18.01 0.27
C ASP A 185 9.58 17.92 1.65
N MET A 186 10.70 18.61 1.84
CA MET A 186 11.37 18.76 3.14
C MET A 186 10.43 19.39 4.17
N GLU A 187 9.77 20.50 3.84
CA GLU A 187 8.80 21.14 4.73
C GLU A 187 7.68 20.18 5.14
N LEU A 188 7.16 19.39 4.18
CA LEU A 188 6.12 18.40 4.44
C LEU A 188 6.61 17.25 5.33
N VAL A 189 7.85 16.76 5.13
CA VAL A 189 8.47 15.72 5.97
C VAL A 189 8.61 16.20 7.43
N PHE A 190 9.02 17.44 7.63
CA PHE A 190 9.20 18.02 8.98
C PHE A 190 7.91 18.59 9.58
N SER A 191 6.79 18.57 8.85
CA SER A 191 5.49 19.04 9.32
C SER A 191 4.93 18.16 10.43
N LYS A 192 4.62 18.77 11.58
CA LYS A 192 3.95 18.08 12.70
C LYS A 192 2.61 17.44 12.29
N ARG A 193 1.90 18.02 11.33
CA ARG A 193 0.59 17.52 10.87
C ARG A 193 0.69 16.17 10.18
N LYS A 194 1.83 15.88 9.54
CA LYS A 194 2.03 14.64 8.78
C LYS A 194 2.42 13.46 9.66
N ARG A 195 2.96 13.69 10.86
CA ARG A 195 3.43 12.60 11.76
C ARG A 195 4.40 11.64 11.06
N ILE A 196 5.26 12.15 10.18
CA ILE A 196 6.28 11.36 9.47
C ILE A 196 7.45 11.02 10.39
N LEU A 197 7.92 12.01 11.15
CA LEU A 197 8.97 11.85 12.15
C LEU A 197 8.48 10.98 13.31
N GLY A 198 9.33 10.08 13.78
CA GLY A 198 9.12 9.31 15.01
C GLY A 198 9.67 10.06 16.22
N ASN A 199 10.95 10.45 16.15
CA ASN A 199 11.61 11.29 17.15
C ASN A 199 12.34 12.43 16.45
N LYS A 200 11.83 13.65 16.61
CA LYS A 200 12.33 14.83 15.89
C LYS A 200 13.82 15.11 16.09
N SER A 201 14.37 14.89 17.29
CA SER A 201 15.78 15.16 17.56
C SER A 201 16.66 14.11 16.88
N PHE A 202 16.33 12.83 17.09
CA PHE A 202 17.02 11.70 16.48
C PHE A 202 16.98 11.75 14.95
N ASP A 203 15.78 11.94 14.38
CA ASP A 203 15.55 11.93 12.94
C ASP A 203 16.32 13.07 12.23
N LYS A 204 16.42 14.25 12.86
CA LYS A 204 17.20 15.37 12.33
C LYS A 204 18.70 15.08 12.33
N GLN A 205 19.23 14.60 13.45
CA GLN A 205 20.66 14.24 13.55
C GLN A 205 21.02 13.14 12.55
N LEU A 206 20.12 12.17 12.36
CA LEU A 206 20.29 11.10 11.40
C LEU A 206 20.31 11.64 9.96
N LEU A 207 19.42 12.58 9.62
CA LEU A 207 19.45 13.23 8.31
C LEU A 207 20.76 13.97 8.05
N GLU A 208 21.20 14.80 9.01
CA GLU A 208 22.44 15.57 8.90
C GLU A 208 23.64 14.66 8.66
N ARG A 209 23.76 13.56 9.42
CA ARG A 209 24.81 12.55 9.24
C ARG A 209 24.82 11.89 7.86
N TYR A 210 23.64 11.73 7.24
CA TYR A 210 23.50 11.09 5.94
C TYR A 210 23.68 12.08 4.77
N LEU A 211 23.42 13.37 4.99
CA LEU A 211 23.63 14.43 4.02
C LEU A 211 25.04 15.02 4.06
N SER A 212 25.78 14.87 5.16
CA SER A 212 27.13 15.44 5.36
C SER A 212 28.26 14.68 4.65
N LYS A 213 28.07 14.25 3.40
CA LYS A 213 29.14 13.71 2.56
C LYS A 213 29.87 14.82 1.81
#